data_AF-A0A9X6JJ29-F1
#
_entry.id   AF-A0A9X6JJ29-F1
#
_cell.length_a   1.000
_cell.length_b   1.000
_cell.length_c   1.000
_cell.angle_alpha   90.00
_cell.angle_beta   90.00
_cell.angle_gamma   90.00
#
_symmetry.space_group_name_H-M   'P 1'
#
loop_
_entity.id
_entity.type
_entity.pdbx_description
1 polymer ?
#
loop_
_entity_poly.entity_id
_entity_poly.type
_entity_poly.pdbx_seq_one_letter_code
_entity_poly.pdbx_strand_id
1 'polypeptide(L)' 'MRAVELLSSLLNKREKVGHAKLKPDFKEERPKKYTKKQIDHALNLLKDNFYKQVSEMTGISESTLLRAKKEREKREI' A
#
# COMPACT_ATOMS: atom_id res chain seq x y z
N MET A 1 -36.67 -25.56 -19.54
CA MET A 1 -36.26 -24.18 -19.92
C MET A 1 -35.88 -23.31 -18.71
N ARG A 2 -36.64 -23.27 -17.61
CA ARG A 2 -36.34 -22.40 -16.44
C ARG A 2 -35.11 -22.76 -15.59
N ALA A 3 -34.70 -24.04 -15.56
CA ALA A 3 -33.57 -24.49 -14.74
C ALA A 3 -32.19 -24.16 -15.36
N VAL A 4 -32.11 -24.05 -16.70
CA VAL A 4 -30.85 -23.74 -17.43
C VAL A 4 -30.47 -22.27 -17.26
N GLU A 5 -31.45 -21.37 -17.26
CA GLU A 5 -31.27 -19.93 -17.03
C GLU A 5 -30.77 -19.64 -15.61
N LEU A 6 -31.28 -20.36 -14.61
CA LEU A 6 -30.82 -20.22 -13.22
C LEU A 6 -29.38 -20.70 -13.04
N LEU A 7 -28.99 -21.78 -13.71
CA LEU A 7 -27.61 -22.30 -13.66
C LEU A 7 -26.60 -21.31 -14.29
N SER A 8 -26.95 -20.68 -15.41
CA SER A 8 -26.09 -19.68 -16.07
C SER A 8 -25.92 -18.43 -15.19
N SER A 9 -26.98 -18.01 -14.49
CA SER A 9 -26.95 -16.86 -13.57
C SER A 9 -26.08 -17.10 -12.32
N LEU A 10 -25.95 -18.35 -11.87
CA LEU A 10 -25.13 -18.73 -10.72
C LEU A 10 -23.65 -18.87 -11.06
N LEU A 11 -23.31 -19.21 -12.32
CA LEU A 11 -21.93 -19.28 -12.80
C LEU A 11 -21.30 -17.88 -12.91
N ASN A 12 -22.06 -16.88 -13.41
CA ASN A 12 -21.61 -15.49 -13.52
C ASN A 12 -21.42 -14.76 -12.17
N LYS A 13 -21.90 -15.32 -11.05
CA LYS A 13 -21.77 -14.69 -9.72
C LYS A 13 -20.44 -14.99 -9.01
N ARG A 14 -19.61 -15.90 -9.52
CA ARG A 14 -18.36 -16.33 -8.87
C ARG A 14 -17.09 -15.70 -9.43
N GLU A 15 -17.16 -14.98 -10.53
CA GLU A 15 -15.99 -14.35 -11.16
C GLU A 15 -15.90 -12.86 -10.82
N LYS A 16 -15.66 -12.54 -9.55
CA LYS A 16 -15.17 -11.21 -9.14
C LYS A 16 -13.73 -11.26 -8.66
N VAL A 17 -12.94 -12.21 -9.17
CA VAL A 17 -11.51 -12.29 -8.90
C VAL A 17 -10.77 -11.71 -10.09
N GLY A 18 -10.25 -10.49 -9.94
CA GLY A 18 -9.10 -10.04 -10.74
C GLY A 18 -9.30 -8.99 -11.83
N HIS A 19 -10.35 -8.16 -11.81
CA HIS A 19 -10.49 -7.06 -12.80
C HIS A 19 -9.53 -5.88 -12.57
N ALA A 20 -8.64 -5.95 -11.58
CA ALA A 20 -7.63 -4.90 -11.38
C ALA A 20 -6.73 -4.73 -12.61
N LYS A 21 -6.39 -5.83 -13.30
CA LYS A 21 -5.47 -5.87 -14.46
C LYS A 21 -6.04 -5.33 -15.77
N LEU A 22 -7.36 -5.07 -15.83
CA LEU A 22 -8.06 -4.68 -17.07
C LEU A 22 -8.26 -3.17 -17.20
N LYS A 23 -7.78 -2.38 -16.24
CA LYS A 23 -7.85 -0.92 -16.34
C LYS A 23 -6.72 -0.42 -17.25
N PRO A 24 -7.00 0.49 -18.20
CA PRO A 24 -5.96 1.05 -19.06
C PRO A 24 -4.88 1.82 -18.28
N ASP A 25 -5.20 2.28 -17.07
CA ASP A 25 -4.28 2.92 -16.13
C ASP A 25 -3.69 1.97 -15.07
N PHE A 26 -3.77 0.65 -15.29
CA PHE A 26 -3.20 -0.32 -14.34
C PHE A 26 -1.68 -0.24 -14.33
N LYS A 27 -1.15 0.59 -13.43
CA LYS A 27 0.26 0.55 -13.07
C LYS A 27 0.48 -0.63 -12.14
N GLU A 28 1.25 -1.60 -12.58
CA GLU A 28 1.79 -2.68 -11.76
C GLU A 28 2.87 -2.12 -10.82
N GLU A 29 2.48 -1.15 -9.99
CA GLU A 29 3.39 -0.60 -9.00
C GLU A 29 3.72 -1.69 -8.00
N ARG A 30 5.02 -1.91 -7.80
CA ARG A 30 5.50 -2.75 -6.73
C ARG A 30 4.84 -2.29 -5.43
N PRO A 31 4.09 -3.16 -4.73
CA PRO A 31 3.46 -2.76 -3.47
C PRO A 31 4.54 -2.21 -2.55
N LYS A 32 4.25 -1.04 -1.95
CA LYS A 32 5.23 -0.35 -1.10
C LYS A 32 5.69 -1.29 -0.01
N LYS A 33 7.01 -1.40 0.18
CA LYS A 33 7.62 -2.30 1.16
C LYS A 33 7.13 -2.02 2.59
N TYR A 34 6.80 -0.76 2.89
CA TYR A 34 6.28 -0.34 4.19
C TYR A 34 4.91 0.30 4.03
N THR A 35 4.02 -0.01 4.96
CA THR A 35 2.69 0.60 5.05
C THR A 35 2.80 2.05 5.52
N LYS A 36 1.78 2.87 5.21
CA LYS A 36 1.73 4.26 5.68
C LYS A 36 1.85 4.34 7.21
N LYS A 37 1.13 3.48 7.93
CA LYS A 37 1.17 3.42 9.40
C LYS A 37 2.57 3.17 9.97
N GLN A 38 3.35 2.29 9.33
CA GLN A 38 4.74 2.02 9.75
C GLN A 38 5.63 3.24 9.56
N ILE A 39 5.49 3.92 8.41
CA ILE A 39 6.23 5.16 8.13
C ILE A 39 5.82 6.26 9.12
N ASP A 40 4.52 6.44 9.38
CA ASP A 40 4.02 7.46 10.30
C ASP A 40 4.51 7.22 11.73
N HIS A 41 4.49 5.96 12.18
CA HIS A 41 5.05 5.59 13.48
C HIS A 41 6.55 5.89 13.56
N ALA A 42 7.32 5.51 12.54
CA ALA A 42 8.75 5.78 12.50
C ALA A 42 9.08 7.29 12.45
N LEU A 43 8.32 8.07 11.69
CA LEU A 43 8.47 9.53 11.64
C LEU A 43 8.13 10.19 12.99
N ASN A 44 7.18 9.65 13.74
CA ASN A 44 6.88 10.14 15.09
C ASN A 44 8.04 9.87 16.06
N LEU A 45 8.70 8.71 15.95
CA LEU A 45 9.86 8.37 16.78
C LEU A 45 11.07 9.28 16.53
N LEU A 46 11.20 9.83 15.32
CA LEU A 46 12.27 10.78 14.96
C LEU A 46 12.17 12.15 15.65
N LYS A 47 11.08 12.42 16.39
CA LYS A 47 10.97 13.65 17.19
C LYS A 47 11.94 13.63 18.37
N ASP A 48 12.15 12.45 18.94
CA ASP A 48 12.90 12.25 20.19
C ASP A 48 14.17 11.39 20.00
N ASN A 49 14.33 10.75 18.84
CA ASN A 49 15.42 9.80 18.57
C ASN A 49 16.17 10.12 17.27
N PHE A 50 17.41 9.63 17.18
CA PHE A 50 18.22 9.75 15.96
C PHE A 50 17.82 8.73 14.90
N TYR A 51 18.08 9.06 13.63
CA TYR A 51 17.76 8.20 12.48
C TYR A 51 18.31 6.78 12.61
N LYS A 52 19.54 6.63 13.10
CA LYS A 52 20.17 5.32 13.30
C LYS A 52 19.38 4.45 14.30
N GLN A 53 18.99 5.04 15.43
CA GLN A 53 18.20 4.35 16.46
C GLN A 53 16.82 3.95 15.94
N VAL A 54 16.12 4.86 15.23
CA VAL A 54 14.82 4.55 14.64
C VAL A 54 14.94 3.48 13.56
N SER A 55 16.03 3.47 12.78
CA SER A 55 16.30 2.43 11.78
C SER A 55 16.49 1.06 12.42
N GLU A 56 17.24 0.98 13.53
CA GLU A 56 17.43 -0.26 14.30
C GLU A 56 16.11 -0.75 14.92
N MET A 57 15.29 0.17 15.46
CA MET A 57 14.01 -0.17 16.10
C MET A 57 12.92 -0.61 15.11
N THR A 58 12.83 0.05 13.95
CA THR A 58 11.72 -0.15 13.00
C THR A 58 12.07 -1.05 11.82
N GLY A 59 13.36 -1.32 11.59
CA GLY A 59 13.87 -2.02 10.41
C GLY A 59 13.75 -1.22 9.10
N ILE A 60 13.38 0.06 9.19
CA ILE A 60 13.28 0.97 8.05
C ILE A 60 14.59 1.72 7.90
N SER A 61 15.22 1.64 6.72
CA SER A 61 16.51 2.30 6.50
C SER A 61 16.45 3.81 6.72
N GLU A 62 17.55 4.39 7.20
CA GLU A 62 17.71 5.83 7.39
C GLU A 62 17.33 6.64 6.13
N SER A 63 17.75 6.16 4.96
CA SER A 63 17.42 6.76 3.67
C SER A 63 15.92 6.75 3.36
N THR A 64 15.19 5.72 3.79
CA THR A 64 13.74 5.63 3.63
C THR A 64 13.05 6.63 4.56
N LEU A 65 13.51 6.75 5.81
CA LEU A 65 13.00 7.73 6.76
C LEU A 65 13.21 9.16 6.28
N LEU A 66 14.40 9.47 5.75
CA LEU A 66 14.72 10.79 5.20
C LEU A 66 13.81 11.15 4.02
N ARG A 67 13.61 10.21 3.08
CA ARG A 67 12.71 10.42 1.93
C ARG A 67 11.26 10.64 2.40
N ALA A 68 10.79 9.84 3.35
CA ALA A 68 9.45 9.96 3.90
C ALA A 68 9.24 11.32 4.59
N LYS A 69 10.23 11.80 5.35
CA LYS A 69 10.19 13.13 5.98
C LYS A 69 10.10 14.25 4.95
N LYS A 70 10.97 14.25 3.93
CA LYS A 70 10.95 15.24 2.85
C LYS A 70 9.64 15.23 2.07
N GLU A 71 9.09 14.04 1.82
CA GLU A 71 7.81 13.92 1.12
C GLU A 71 6.63 14.43 1.95
N ARG A 72 6.71 14.32 3.29
CA ARG A 72 5.74 14.93 4.19
C ARG A 72 5.84 16.45 4.18
N GLU A 73 7.04 17.01 4.31
CA GLU A 73 7.28 18.46 4.21
C GLU A 73 6.78 19.02 2.87
N LYS A 74 7.06 18.32 1.75
CA LYS A 74 6.57 18.73 0.43
C LYS A 74 5.04 18.75 0.31
N ARG A 75 4.32 17.91 1.06
CA ARG A 75 2.85 17.87 1.05
C ARG A 75 2.22 18.94 1.95
N GLU A 76 2.99 19.48 2.89
CA GLU A 76 2.56 20.54 3.81
C GLU A 76 2.79 21.95 3.20
N ILE A 77 3.48 22.03 2.05
CA ILE A 77 3.65 23.20 1.19
C ILE A 77 2.60 23.18 0.08
#